data_AF-A0A931HCP3-F1
#
_entry.id   AF-A0A931HCP3-F1
#
_cell.length_a   1.000
_cell.length_b   1.000
_cell.length_c   1.000
_cell.angle_alpha   90.00
_cell.angle_beta   90.00
_cell.angle_gamma   90.00
#
_symmetry.space_group_name_H-M   'P 1'
#
loop_
_entity.id
_entity.type
_entity.pdbx_description
1 polymer ?
#
loop_
_entity_poly.entity_id
_entity_poly.type
_entity_poly.pdbx_seq_one_letter_code
_entity_poly.pdbx_strand_id
1 'polypeptide(L)'
;MQIDRRGLIGTGIASAAMLAATRGSAASAGDGSGSRGSGQPLELDSIAGRQRAFMLLRGALDENLVMSWVSARYYGVIEDRMDPLFAVVSAVFSRFRQASDGAWEVYNAEIAWFTDAETGKALDTYTNPYTGESVTVPQGGYPPSKLRIGTDLSLHLEREIPGLTMEHEVLPFDVRGDDVWVTERSRTAMAVPGADKPFRYSESNTFHASKAAMEAPGATRVPVQVSFTNVCSWRPWLNMRARAGHLTAIGVGGHNASWQQFPPAWIEATRARRPEVLEDPAALLAPLWDA
;
A
#
# COMPACT_ATOMS: atom_id res chain seq x y z
N MET A 1 -31.87 1.10 -18.50
CA MET A 1 -30.53 0.62 -18.89
C MET A 1 -30.20 -0.58 -18.03
N GLN A 2 -29.88 -1.73 -18.62
CA GLN A 2 -29.79 -3.01 -17.91
C GLN A 2 -28.33 -3.29 -17.53
N ILE A 3 -28.01 -3.19 -16.23
CA ILE A 3 -26.66 -3.47 -15.72
C ILE A 3 -26.45 -4.99 -15.75
N ASP A 4 -25.50 -5.46 -16.56
CA ASP A 4 -25.11 -6.86 -16.57
C ASP A 4 -24.41 -7.22 -15.26
N ARG A 5 -24.90 -8.27 -14.59
CA ARG A 5 -24.40 -8.74 -13.30
C ARG A 5 -23.28 -9.77 -13.42
N ARG A 6 -22.76 -10.03 -14.62
CA ARG A 6 -21.76 -11.09 -14.89
C ARG A 6 -20.28 -10.67 -14.75
N GLY A 7 -19.98 -9.41 -14.46
CA GLY A 7 -18.60 -8.90 -14.37
C GLY A 7 -17.88 -9.06 -13.02
N LEU A 8 -18.53 -9.58 -11.97
CA LEU A 8 -18.07 -9.46 -10.57
C LEU A 8 -17.30 -10.67 -10.00
N ILE A 9 -16.92 -11.66 -10.81
CA ILE A 9 -16.21 -12.87 -10.34
C ILE A 9 -14.92 -13.06 -11.13
N GLY A 10 -13.80 -12.57 -10.59
CA GLY A 10 -12.43 -12.86 -11.08
C GLY A 10 -11.47 -11.67 -11.11
N THR A 11 -11.98 -10.44 -11.21
CA THR A 11 -11.16 -9.23 -11.44
C THR A 11 -10.55 -8.65 -10.16
N GLY A 12 -9.43 -9.25 -9.75
CA GLY A 12 -8.40 -8.57 -8.97
C GLY A 12 -8.61 -8.56 -7.45
N ILE A 13 -7.98 -9.51 -6.77
CA ILE A 13 -7.55 -9.33 -5.38
C ILE A 13 -6.20 -8.58 -5.42
N ALA A 14 -6.21 -7.38 -4.86
CA ALA A 14 -5.03 -6.62 -4.45
C ALA A 14 -5.12 -6.45 -2.92
N SER A 15 -4.02 -6.65 -2.20
CA SER A 15 -3.17 -5.54 -1.74
C SER A 15 -3.88 -4.58 -0.77
N ALA A 16 -4.52 -5.13 0.27
CA ALA A 16 -5.12 -4.33 1.34
C ALA A 16 -4.08 -3.70 2.29
N ALA A 17 -2.79 -4.05 2.18
CA ALA A 17 -1.71 -3.52 3.01
C ALA A 17 -0.60 -2.85 2.19
N MET A 18 -0.95 -1.81 1.42
CA MET A 18 -0.01 -0.75 1.03
C MET A 18 -0.51 0.61 1.53
N LEU A 19 0.37 1.40 2.14
CA LEU A 19 0.17 2.82 2.43
C LEU A 19 1.49 3.60 2.16
N ALA A 20 1.41 4.94 2.18
CA ALA A 20 2.34 6.09 2.06
C ALA A 20 3.57 6.04 1.05
N ALA A 21 4.52 6.99 0.75
CA ALA A 21 4.72 8.49 0.71
C ALA A 21 6.30 8.98 0.86
N THR A 22 7.15 10.06 1.20
CA THR A 22 7.40 11.59 1.37
C THR A 22 8.77 12.15 0.87
N ARG A 23 8.79 13.48 0.55
CA ARG A 23 9.92 14.38 0.13
C ARG A 23 9.41 15.42 -0.90
N GLY A 24 9.42 16.76 -0.82
CA GLY A 24 9.77 17.79 0.19
C GLY A 24 8.96 19.09 -0.07
N SER A 25 9.39 20.35 0.12
CA SER A 25 10.71 20.91 0.51
C SER A 25 10.62 22.37 1.03
N ALA A 26 11.58 22.73 1.91
CA ALA A 26 12.12 24.08 2.21
C ALA A 26 11.23 25.21 2.80
N ALA A 27 11.80 25.95 3.76
CA ALA A 27 11.12 26.94 4.61
C ALA A 27 11.34 28.41 4.19
N SER A 28 10.55 29.31 4.79
CA SER A 28 10.91 30.72 4.98
C SER A 28 11.11 30.99 6.48
N ALA A 29 12.05 31.87 6.83
CA ALA A 29 12.39 32.16 8.22
C ALA A 29 11.55 33.32 8.77
N GLY A 30 11.06 33.18 10.00
CA GLY A 30 10.49 34.26 10.80
C GLY A 30 10.90 34.07 12.26
N ASP A 31 11.47 35.11 12.88
CA ASP A 31 11.91 35.04 14.27
C ASP A 31 10.72 35.03 15.22
N GLY A 32 10.45 33.85 15.79
CA GLY A 32 9.48 33.64 16.86
C GLY A 32 10.13 32.86 18.00
N SER A 33 10.35 33.52 19.14
CA SER A 33 10.95 32.91 20.34
C SER A 33 9.96 32.03 21.11
N GLY A 34 9.38 31.03 20.43
CA GLY A 34 8.62 29.97 21.06
C GLY A 34 9.53 29.01 21.82
N SER A 35 9.06 28.47 22.94
CA SER A 35 9.78 27.41 23.66
C SER A 35 9.92 26.18 22.76
N ARG A 36 11.14 25.82 22.38
CA ARG A 36 11.42 24.57 21.67
C ARG A 36 11.00 23.41 22.58
N GLY A 37 9.91 22.74 22.23
CA GLY A 37 9.50 21.53 22.94
C GLY A 37 10.63 20.50 22.93
N SER A 38 10.78 19.74 24.01
CA SER A 38 11.65 18.57 24.00
C SER A 38 11.15 17.56 22.96
N GLY A 39 12.08 16.85 22.31
CA GLY A 39 11.72 15.70 21.49
C GLY A 39 11.03 14.60 22.32
N GLN A 40 10.32 13.69 21.66
CA GLN A 40 9.67 12.54 22.30
C GLN A 40 10.45 11.26 21.98
N PRO A 41 11.17 10.66 22.94
CA PRO A 41 11.96 9.44 22.72
C PRO A 41 11.16 8.25 22.16
N LEU A 42 11.89 7.33 21.52
CA LEU A 42 11.35 6.14 20.87
C LEU A 42 11.16 4.97 21.87
N GLU A 43 10.08 5.03 22.65
CA GLU A 43 9.76 4.11 23.76
C GLU A 43 9.25 2.71 23.35
N LEU A 44 10.08 1.92 22.66
CA LEU A 44 9.71 0.62 22.06
C LEU A 44 9.40 -0.51 23.06
N ASP A 45 9.74 -0.38 24.34
CA ASP A 45 9.36 -1.36 25.37
C ASP A 45 7.88 -1.24 25.76
N SER A 46 7.28 -0.05 25.58
CA SER A 46 5.87 0.22 25.89
C SER A 46 4.92 -0.10 24.74
N ILE A 47 3.68 -0.51 25.05
CA ILE A 47 2.63 -0.73 24.03
C ILE A 47 2.34 0.57 23.26
N ALA A 48 2.11 1.67 23.97
CA ALA A 48 1.81 2.97 23.38
C ALA A 48 2.97 3.53 22.54
N GLY A 49 4.22 3.34 22.98
CA GLY A 49 5.41 3.78 22.24
C GLY A 49 5.64 2.96 20.97
N ARG A 50 5.42 1.63 20.99
CA ARG A 50 5.38 0.81 19.77
C ARG A 50 4.26 1.23 18.83
N GLN A 51 3.07 1.54 19.34
CA GLN A 51 1.96 2.01 18.50
C GLN A 51 2.28 3.37 17.87
N ARG A 52 2.83 4.32 18.63
CA ARG A 52 3.32 5.62 18.10
C ARG A 52 4.38 5.39 17.01
N ALA A 53 5.37 4.54 17.28
CA ALA A 53 6.46 4.25 16.34
C ALA A 53 5.95 3.58 15.06
N PHE A 54 5.02 2.63 15.18
CA PHE A 54 4.37 1.97 14.04
C PHE A 54 3.58 2.98 13.22
N MET A 55 2.71 3.78 13.85
CA MET A 55 1.90 4.78 13.13
C MET A 55 2.72 5.89 12.48
N LEU A 56 3.87 6.27 13.05
CA LEU A 56 4.82 7.18 12.39
C LEU A 56 5.46 6.57 11.13
N LEU A 57 5.84 5.28 11.19
CA LEU A 57 6.43 4.56 10.07
C LEU A 57 5.40 4.17 9.00
N ARG A 58 4.16 3.84 9.41
CA ARG A 58 3.09 3.20 8.62
C ARG A 58 1.96 4.17 8.20
N GLY A 59 2.02 5.43 8.64
CA GLY A 59 0.94 6.39 8.47
C GLY A 59 1.25 7.76 9.06
N ALA A 60 0.29 8.31 9.79
CA ALA A 60 0.43 9.54 10.56
C ALA A 60 -0.31 9.45 11.90
N LEU A 61 0.05 10.34 12.82
CA LEU A 61 -0.62 10.61 14.10
C LEU A 61 -1.63 11.77 14.01
N ASP A 62 -1.95 12.22 12.80
CA ASP A 62 -2.83 13.36 12.51
C ASP A 62 -3.71 13.08 11.28
N GLU A 63 -4.86 13.76 11.18
CA GLU A 63 -5.91 13.46 10.19
C GLU A 63 -5.61 13.95 8.75
N ASN A 64 -4.49 14.65 8.49
CA ASN A 64 -4.20 15.16 7.15
C ASN A 64 -3.88 14.03 6.17
N LEU A 65 -4.13 14.27 4.87
CA LEU A 65 -3.94 13.27 3.83
C LEU A 65 -2.50 12.73 3.81
N VAL A 66 -2.38 11.43 3.53
CA VAL A 66 -1.13 10.71 3.31
C VAL A 66 -1.16 10.11 1.90
N MET A 67 -0.17 10.45 1.06
CA MET A 67 -0.22 10.27 -0.40
C MET A 67 0.80 9.24 -0.92
N SER A 68 0.39 8.00 -1.06
CA SER A 68 1.27 6.81 -1.13
C SER A 68 1.83 6.50 -2.50
N TRP A 69 2.96 5.76 -2.55
CA TRP A 69 3.40 5.12 -3.79
C TRP A 69 4.28 3.88 -3.57
N VAL A 70 4.11 2.90 -4.46
CA VAL A 70 5.04 1.78 -4.67
C VAL A 70 5.30 1.59 -6.16
N SER A 71 6.54 1.23 -6.50
CA SER A 71 6.95 0.81 -7.84
C SER A 71 7.63 -0.55 -7.75
N ALA A 72 7.07 -1.56 -8.42
CA ALA A 72 7.53 -2.95 -8.33
C ALA A 72 7.55 -3.65 -9.70
N ARG A 73 8.38 -4.69 -9.83
CA ARG A 73 8.35 -5.62 -10.96
C ARG A 73 7.70 -6.93 -10.53
N TYR A 74 6.78 -7.45 -11.35
CA TYR A 74 6.26 -8.79 -11.18
C TYR A 74 7.13 -9.81 -11.92
N TYR A 75 7.26 -10.97 -11.31
CA TYR A 75 7.96 -12.13 -11.86
C TYR A 75 7.07 -13.36 -11.72
N GLY A 76 7.12 -14.25 -12.72
CA GLY A 76 6.57 -15.59 -12.60
C GLY A 76 7.62 -16.52 -11.99
N VAL A 77 7.23 -17.25 -10.95
CA VAL A 77 8.09 -18.22 -10.26
C VAL A 77 7.60 -19.62 -10.58
N ILE A 78 8.48 -20.42 -11.19
CA ILE A 78 8.21 -21.82 -11.56
C ILE A 78 9.44 -22.63 -11.11
N GLU A 79 9.20 -23.64 -10.29
CA GLU A 79 10.25 -24.43 -9.64
C GLU A 79 11.21 -23.51 -8.85
N ASP A 80 12.48 -23.39 -9.25
CA ASP A 80 13.49 -22.51 -8.66
C ASP A 80 13.78 -21.23 -9.47
N ARG A 81 13.11 -21.06 -10.63
CA ARG A 81 13.35 -19.96 -11.58
C ARG A 81 12.34 -18.83 -11.42
N MET A 82 12.82 -17.59 -11.48
CA MET A 82 12.05 -16.35 -11.43
C MET A 82 12.22 -15.55 -12.74
N ASP A 83 11.18 -15.49 -13.56
CA ASP A 83 11.19 -14.80 -14.88
C ASP A 83 10.45 -13.45 -14.84
N PRO A 84 10.99 -12.38 -15.45
CA PRO A 84 10.33 -11.08 -15.49
C PRO A 84 9.03 -11.09 -16.31
N LEU A 85 8.04 -10.35 -15.83
CA LEU A 85 6.78 -10.09 -16.50
C LEU A 85 6.59 -8.57 -16.65
N PHE A 86 5.39 -8.06 -16.39
CA PHE A 86 5.05 -6.64 -16.32
C PHE A 86 5.54 -5.98 -15.02
N ALA A 87 5.59 -4.65 -15.02
CA ALA A 87 5.73 -3.85 -13.81
C ALA A 87 4.35 -3.47 -13.22
N VAL A 88 4.34 -3.02 -11.97
CA VAL A 88 3.19 -2.35 -11.35
C VAL A 88 3.68 -1.07 -10.67
N VAL A 89 2.92 0.01 -10.86
CA VAL A 89 3.06 1.23 -10.09
C VAL A 89 1.72 1.53 -9.44
N SER A 90 1.69 1.77 -8.14
CA SER A 90 0.47 2.12 -7.43
C SER A 90 0.65 3.34 -6.54
N ALA A 91 -0.48 3.94 -6.21
CA ALA A 91 -0.60 4.95 -5.20
C ALA A 91 -1.85 4.69 -4.36
N VAL A 92 -1.74 4.97 -3.08
CA VAL A 92 -2.82 4.83 -2.10
C VAL A 92 -3.03 6.19 -1.46
N PHE A 93 -4.26 6.63 -1.27
CA PHE A 93 -4.54 7.87 -0.54
C PHE A 93 -5.12 7.49 0.80
N SER A 94 -4.70 8.13 1.89
CA SER A 94 -5.14 7.71 3.23
C SER A 94 -5.32 8.83 4.23
N ARG A 95 -6.25 8.64 5.17
CA ARG A 95 -6.40 9.42 6.40
C ARG A 95 -6.46 8.49 7.61
N PHE A 96 -6.09 9.03 8.76
CA PHE A 96 -5.97 8.33 10.03
C PHE A 96 -6.76 9.07 11.10
N ARG A 97 -7.43 8.33 11.99
CA ARG A 97 -8.11 8.89 13.17
C ARG A 97 -7.86 7.97 14.36
N GLN A 98 -7.47 8.53 15.51
CA GLN A 98 -7.39 7.74 16.74
C GLN A 98 -8.80 7.57 17.32
N ALA A 99 -9.20 6.32 17.55
CA ALA A 99 -10.47 5.98 18.18
C ALA A 99 -10.36 6.02 19.72
N SER A 100 -11.51 6.13 20.40
CA SER A 100 -11.57 6.24 21.87
C SER A 100 -11.10 5.00 22.63
N ASP A 101 -10.98 3.85 21.97
CA ASP A 101 -10.37 2.61 22.49
C ASP A 101 -8.84 2.56 22.28
N GLY A 102 -8.24 3.61 21.72
CA GLY A 102 -6.81 3.71 21.44
C GLY A 102 -6.35 3.03 20.15
N ALA A 103 -7.24 2.34 19.43
CA ALA A 103 -6.99 1.86 18.08
C ALA A 103 -6.96 3.02 17.07
N TRP A 104 -6.43 2.77 15.87
CA TRP A 104 -6.45 3.74 14.77
C TRP A 104 -7.42 3.29 13.68
N GLU A 105 -8.35 4.15 13.31
CA GLU A 105 -9.15 4.00 12.10
C GLU A 105 -8.32 4.46 10.90
N VAL A 106 -8.28 3.64 9.87
CA VAL A 106 -7.54 3.89 8.64
C VAL A 106 -8.51 3.90 7.49
N TYR A 107 -8.55 5.00 6.76
CA TYR A 107 -9.39 5.20 5.59
C TYR A 107 -8.46 5.25 4.39
N ASN A 108 -8.61 4.36 3.40
CA ASN A 108 -7.71 4.31 2.25
C ASN A 108 -8.42 4.10 0.90
N ALA A 109 -7.73 4.42 -0.21
CA ALA A 109 -8.16 4.13 -1.58
C ALA A 109 -6.93 3.92 -2.48
N GLU A 110 -6.86 2.83 -3.26
CA GLU A 110 -5.73 2.54 -4.17
C GLU A 110 -6.08 2.79 -5.64
N ILE A 111 -5.16 3.46 -6.35
CA ILE A 111 -5.09 3.49 -7.81
C ILE A 111 -3.78 2.80 -8.24
N ALA A 112 -3.89 1.64 -8.88
CA ALA A 112 -2.75 0.86 -9.36
C ALA A 112 -2.81 0.66 -10.88
N TRP A 113 -1.65 0.73 -11.54
CA TRP A 113 -1.48 0.53 -12.98
C TRP A 113 -0.45 -0.57 -13.23
N PHE A 114 -0.84 -1.62 -13.94
CA PHE A 114 0.13 -2.53 -14.56
C PHE A 114 0.76 -1.82 -15.75
N THR A 115 2.08 -1.93 -15.86
CA THR A 115 2.91 -1.16 -16.79
C THR A 115 3.88 -2.06 -17.52
N ASP A 116 4.24 -1.68 -18.75
CA ASP A 116 5.35 -2.29 -19.45
C ASP A 116 6.65 -2.12 -18.64
N ALA A 117 7.44 -3.19 -18.56
CA ALA A 117 8.58 -3.25 -17.64
C ALA A 117 9.83 -2.50 -18.14
N GLU A 118 9.85 -2.02 -19.38
CA GLU A 118 10.97 -1.26 -19.96
C GLU A 118 10.61 0.21 -20.18
N THR A 119 9.46 0.47 -20.81
CA THR A 119 8.98 1.81 -21.17
C THR A 119 8.14 2.48 -20.08
N GLY A 120 7.65 1.73 -19.08
CA GLY A 120 6.78 2.23 -18.02
C GLY A 120 5.37 2.63 -18.46
N LYS A 121 4.96 2.36 -19.70
CA LYS A 121 3.62 2.72 -20.19
C LYS A 121 2.55 1.81 -19.60
N ALA A 122 1.42 2.40 -19.18
CA ALA A 122 0.29 1.63 -18.66
C ALA A 122 -0.30 0.71 -19.73
N LEU A 123 -0.53 -0.55 -19.37
CA LEU A 123 -0.98 -1.59 -20.28
C LEU A 123 -2.51 -1.68 -20.31
N ASP A 124 -3.08 -1.80 -21.51
CA ASP A 124 -4.47 -2.19 -21.74
C ASP A 124 -4.58 -3.68 -22.10
N THR A 125 -3.57 -4.20 -22.80
CA THR A 125 -3.37 -5.62 -23.07
C THR A 125 -1.96 -6.05 -22.67
N TYR A 126 -1.78 -7.34 -22.42
CA TYR A 126 -0.49 -7.95 -22.11
C TYR A 126 -0.38 -9.31 -22.81
N THR A 127 0.68 -9.52 -23.57
CA THR A 127 0.99 -10.85 -24.14
C THR A 127 1.67 -11.69 -23.07
N ASN A 128 1.00 -12.74 -22.60
CA ASN A 128 1.52 -13.61 -21.56
C ASN A 128 2.63 -14.52 -22.13
N PRO A 129 3.91 -14.38 -21.71
CA PRO A 129 5.02 -15.15 -22.28
C PRO A 129 4.94 -16.65 -22.00
N TYR A 130 4.06 -17.08 -21.08
CA TYR A 130 3.86 -18.48 -20.73
C TYR A 130 2.77 -19.19 -21.55
N THR A 131 1.92 -18.46 -22.26
CA THR A 131 0.83 -19.02 -23.09
C THR A 131 0.82 -18.50 -24.52
N GLY A 132 1.48 -17.37 -24.79
CA GLY A 132 1.40 -16.65 -26.06
C GLY A 132 0.10 -15.84 -26.25
N GLU A 133 -0.84 -15.93 -25.31
CA GLU A 133 -2.13 -15.24 -25.39
C GLU A 133 -2.02 -13.75 -25.04
N SER A 134 -2.74 -12.90 -25.77
CA SER A 134 -2.98 -11.51 -25.37
C SER A 134 -4.18 -11.44 -24.44
N VAL A 135 -3.97 -11.01 -23.19
CA VAL A 135 -5.02 -10.83 -22.18
C VAL A 135 -5.29 -9.36 -21.89
N THR A 136 -6.54 -9.02 -21.55
CA THR A 136 -6.92 -7.66 -21.14
C THR A 136 -6.46 -7.37 -19.72
N VAL A 137 -5.80 -6.23 -19.52
CA VAL A 137 -5.27 -5.81 -18.22
C VAL A 137 -6.36 -5.07 -17.43
N PRO A 138 -6.65 -5.44 -16.16
CA PRO A 138 -7.64 -4.75 -15.34
C PRO A 138 -7.28 -3.28 -15.07
N GLN A 139 -8.30 -2.43 -15.01
CA GLN A 139 -8.17 -0.98 -14.85
C GLN A 139 -9.08 -0.47 -13.72
N GLY A 140 -8.78 0.72 -13.20
CA GLY A 140 -9.72 1.54 -12.42
C GLY A 140 -9.36 1.77 -10.95
N GLY A 141 -8.47 0.96 -10.38
CA GLY A 141 -8.18 0.98 -8.94
C GLY A 141 -9.30 0.33 -8.11
N TYR A 142 -9.31 0.59 -6.81
CA TYR A 142 -10.25 0.00 -5.86
C TYR A 142 -11.18 1.05 -5.22
N PRO A 143 -12.43 0.68 -4.86
CA PRO A 143 -13.25 1.50 -3.98
C PRO A 143 -12.51 1.82 -2.66
N PRO A 144 -12.80 2.94 -2.01
CA PRO A 144 -12.23 3.23 -0.71
C PRO A 144 -12.62 2.17 0.32
N SER A 145 -11.73 1.90 1.28
CA SER A 145 -11.96 0.95 2.37
C SER A 145 -11.67 1.58 3.74
N LYS A 146 -12.27 1.00 4.78
CA LYS A 146 -12.01 1.34 6.18
C LYS A 146 -11.50 0.12 6.94
N LEU A 147 -10.40 0.33 7.65
CA LEU A 147 -9.63 -0.65 8.40
C LEU A 147 -9.42 -0.14 9.84
N ARG A 148 -9.04 -1.02 10.75
CA ARG A 148 -8.58 -0.66 12.11
C ARG A 148 -7.19 -1.24 12.35
N ILE A 149 -6.32 -0.48 13.01
CA ILE A 149 -5.04 -0.95 13.55
C ILE A 149 -5.16 -0.97 15.07
N GLY A 150 -4.99 -2.14 15.68
CA GLY A 150 -5.09 -2.35 17.12
C GLY A 150 -3.99 -1.68 17.94
N THR A 151 -4.13 -1.73 19.27
CA THR A 151 -3.05 -1.37 20.21
C THR A 151 -1.92 -2.41 20.24
N ASP A 152 -2.19 -3.62 19.74
CA ASP A 152 -1.22 -4.69 19.46
C ASP A 152 -0.57 -4.59 18.07
N LEU A 153 -0.86 -3.52 17.32
CA LEU A 153 -0.45 -3.25 15.94
C LEU A 153 -1.13 -4.12 14.86
N SER A 154 -2.04 -5.02 15.22
CA SER A 154 -2.69 -5.91 14.25
C SER A 154 -3.72 -5.17 13.38
N LEU A 155 -3.80 -5.53 12.10
CA LEU A 155 -4.73 -4.92 11.14
C LEU A 155 -6.02 -5.75 11.03
N HIS A 156 -7.17 -5.08 11.17
CA HIS A 156 -8.49 -5.65 11.02
C HIS A 156 -9.27 -4.95 9.91
N LEU A 157 -10.09 -5.71 9.17
CA LEU A 157 -11.11 -5.14 8.29
C LEU A 157 -12.29 -4.68 9.16
N GLU A 158 -12.91 -3.53 8.88
CA GLU A 158 -14.14 -3.13 9.61
C GLU A 158 -15.32 -4.08 9.31
N ARG A 159 -15.31 -4.73 8.14
CA ARG A 159 -16.39 -5.59 7.66
C ARG A 159 -15.83 -6.93 7.20
N GLU A 160 -16.46 -8.01 7.63
CA GLU A 160 -16.18 -9.34 7.09
C GLU A 160 -16.52 -9.38 5.59
N ILE A 161 -15.61 -9.91 4.78
CA ILE A 161 -15.82 -10.13 3.35
C ILE A 161 -16.02 -11.65 3.16
N PRO A 162 -17.23 -12.13 2.77
CA PRO A 162 -17.51 -13.55 2.70
C PRO A 162 -16.51 -14.31 1.80
N GLY A 163 -15.85 -15.32 2.39
CA GLY A 163 -14.83 -16.12 1.71
C GLY A 163 -13.40 -15.58 1.79
N LEU A 164 -13.17 -14.42 2.39
CA LEU A 164 -11.83 -13.90 2.69
C LEU A 164 -11.37 -14.34 4.09
N THR A 165 -10.17 -14.93 4.17
CA THR A 165 -9.40 -14.97 5.42
C THR A 165 -8.20 -14.04 5.31
N MET A 166 -7.81 -13.41 6.42
CA MET A 166 -6.64 -12.55 6.51
C MET A 166 -5.91 -12.81 7.83
N GLU A 167 -4.61 -13.08 7.73
CA GLU A 167 -3.67 -12.95 8.84
C GLU A 167 -2.86 -11.67 8.64
N HIS A 168 -2.51 -10.99 9.74
CA HIS A 168 -1.58 -9.86 9.75
C HIS A 168 -0.65 -10.00 10.96
N GLU A 169 0.59 -9.55 10.81
CA GLU A 169 1.55 -9.45 11.91
C GLU A 169 2.47 -8.24 11.70
N VAL A 170 3.01 -7.72 12.80
CA VAL A 170 4.11 -6.75 12.79
C VAL A 170 5.30 -7.39 13.50
N LEU A 171 6.42 -7.51 12.79
CA LEU A 171 7.66 -8.04 13.33
C LEU A 171 8.30 -7.04 14.32
N PRO A 172 9.20 -7.49 15.21
CA PRO A 172 9.94 -6.58 16.09
C PRO A 172 10.64 -5.46 15.31
N PHE A 173 10.68 -4.27 15.92
CA PHE A 173 11.44 -3.14 15.41
C PHE A 173 12.94 -3.45 15.45
N ASP A 174 13.66 -3.09 14.39
CA ASP A 174 15.12 -3.13 14.33
C ASP A 174 15.61 -1.67 14.36
N VAL A 175 16.56 -1.35 15.26
CA VAL A 175 17.05 0.02 15.49
C VAL A 175 18.57 0.00 15.50
N ARG A 176 19.20 0.73 14.58
CA ARG A 176 20.66 0.75 14.40
C ARG A 176 21.15 2.17 14.23
N GLY A 177 21.62 2.78 15.32
CA GLY A 177 22.04 4.18 15.32
C GLY A 177 20.84 5.12 15.15
N ASP A 178 20.79 5.84 14.02
CA ASP A 178 19.65 6.68 13.65
C ASP A 178 18.63 5.93 12.78
N ASP A 179 18.91 4.74 12.27
CA ASP A 179 17.98 4.05 11.37
C ASP A 179 17.00 3.15 12.15
N VAL A 180 15.70 3.24 11.83
CA VAL A 180 14.60 2.45 12.42
C VAL A 180 13.87 1.69 11.31
N TRP A 181 13.76 0.37 11.45
CA TRP A 181 12.94 -0.47 10.59
C TRP A 181 11.82 -1.16 11.37
N VAL A 182 10.69 -1.38 10.70
CA VAL A 182 9.69 -2.36 11.13
C VAL A 182 9.09 -3.03 9.90
N THR A 183 8.78 -4.32 10.00
CA THR A 183 8.16 -5.09 8.89
C THR A 183 6.77 -5.52 9.28
N GLU A 184 5.75 -5.15 8.51
CA GLU A 184 4.46 -5.83 8.58
C GLU A 184 4.39 -6.94 7.51
N ARG A 185 3.61 -7.99 7.79
CA ARG A 185 3.27 -9.00 6.80
C ARG A 185 1.76 -9.26 6.83
N SER A 186 1.16 -9.43 5.65
CA SER A 186 -0.22 -9.92 5.53
C SER A 186 -0.25 -11.23 4.75
N ARG A 187 -1.21 -12.09 5.07
CA ARG A 187 -1.51 -13.32 4.30
C ARG A 187 -3.01 -13.42 4.13
N THR A 188 -3.47 -13.27 2.90
CA THR A 188 -4.88 -13.38 2.53
C THR A 188 -5.16 -14.62 1.69
N ALA A 189 -6.36 -15.18 1.86
CA ALA A 189 -6.90 -16.20 0.98
C ALA A 189 -8.38 -15.89 0.70
N MET A 190 -8.74 -15.78 -0.58
CA MET A 190 -10.11 -15.54 -1.03
C MET A 190 -10.67 -16.78 -1.73
N ALA A 191 -11.77 -17.32 -1.21
CA ALA A 191 -12.57 -18.32 -1.91
C ALA A 191 -13.22 -17.69 -3.16
N VAL A 192 -12.86 -18.17 -4.35
CA VAL A 192 -13.46 -17.73 -5.61
C VAL A 192 -14.55 -18.76 -6.01
N PRO A 193 -15.78 -18.33 -6.34
CA PRO A 193 -16.82 -19.25 -6.81
C PRO A 193 -16.36 -20.09 -8.01
N GLY A 194 -16.56 -21.40 -7.95
CA GLY A 194 -16.10 -22.35 -8.97
C GLY A 194 -14.59 -22.65 -8.97
N ALA A 195 -13.86 -22.27 -7.92
CA ALA A 195 -12.41 -22.47 -7.82
C ALA A 195 -12.03 -23.47 -6.70
N ASP A 196 -11.47 -24.62 -7.09
CA ASP A 196 -10.97 -25.73 -6.23
C ASP A 196 -9.89 -25.35 -5.19
N LYS A 197 -9.33 -24.14 -5.32
CA LYS A 197 -8.32 -23.55 -4.42
C LYS A 197 -8.57 -22.05 -4.35
N PRO A 198 -8.49 -21.43 -3.15
CA PRO A 198 -8.62 -19.98 -3.00
C PRO A 198 -7.46 -19.27 -3.70
N PHE A 199 -7.71 -18.05 -4.19
CA PHE A 199 -6.63 -17.16 -4.59
C PHE A 199 -5.91 -16.69 -3.32
N ARG A 200 -4.59 -16.87 -3.26
CA ARG A 200 -3.77 -16.44 -2.12
C ARG A 200 -2.92 -15.25 -2.50
N TYR A 201 -2.80 -14.30 -1.58
CA TYR A 201 -1.94 -13.12 -1.73
C TYR A 201 -1.29 -12.82 -0.38
N SER A 202 0.03 -12.86 -0.32
CA SER A 202 0.82 -12.57 0.87
C SER A 202 1.83 -11.49 0.56
N GLU A 203 1.91 -10.44 1.38
CA GLU A 203 2.86 -9.34 1.18
C GLU A 203 3.65 -9.04 2.45
N SER A 204 4.83 -8.44 2.27
CA SER A 204 5.74 -8.00 3.31
C SER A 204 6.22 -6.61 2.95
N ASN A 205 5.95 -5.64 3.83
CA ASN A 205 6.44 -4.27 3.69
C ASN A 205 7.38 -3.97 4.84
N THR A 206 8.63 -3.67 4.53
CA THR A 206 9.60 -3.17 5.50
C THR A 206 9.69 -1.66 5.37
N PHE A 207 9.19 -0.96 6.39
CA PHE A 207 9.25 0.50 6.52
C PHE A 207 10.58 0.89 7.16
N HIS A 208 11.16 2.01 6.74
CA HIS A 208 12.43 2.55 7.22
C HIS A 208 12.36 4.06 7.45
N ALA A 209 12.78 4.58 8.61
CA ALA A 209 12.96 6.02 8.82
C ALA A 209 14.08 6.37 9.82
N SER A 210 14.47 7.65 9.80
CA SER A 210 15.36 8.25 10.81
C SER A 210 14.65 8.37 12.17
N LYS A 211 15.30 7.85 13.21
CA LYS A 211 14.95 7.97 14.62
C LYS A 211 14.87 9.43 15.03
N ALA A 212 15.86 10.25 14.68
CA ALA A 212 15.86 11.68 14.96
C ALA A 212 14.64 12.40 14.34
N ALA A 213 14.13 11.93 13.20
CA ALA A 213 12.87 12.43 12.64
C ALA A 213 11.63 11.96 13.43
N MET A 214 11.62 10.72 13.94
CA MET A 214 10.53 10.17 14.77
C MET A 214 10.49 10.76 16.19
N GLU A 215 11.64 11.17 16.72
CA GLU A 215 11.80 11.79 18.03
C GLU A 215 11.67 13.32 17.98
N ALA A 216 11.60 13.93 16.79
CA ALA A 216 11.54 15.38 16.64
C ALA A 216 10.31 16.01 17.36
N PRO A 217 10.44 17.22 17.95
CA PRO A 217 9.35 17.88 18.66
C PRO A 217 8.13 18.09 17.75
N GLY A 218 6.98 17.57 18.16
CA GLY A 218 5.73 17.67 17.38
C GLY A 218 5.67 16.76 16.13
N ALA A 219 6.57 15.77 15.99
CA ALA A 219 6.50 14.81 14.88
C ALA A 219 5.21 13.98 14.93
N THR A 220 4.26 14.31 14.04
CA THR A 220 3.04 13.52 13.77
C THR A 220 3.22 12.56 12.57
N ARG A 221 4.17 12.82 11.70
CA ARG A 221 4.44 12.04 10.47
C ARG A 221 5.90 12.18 10.07
N VAL A 222 6.50 11.12 9.53
CA VAL A 222 7.90 11.13 9.10
C VAL A 222 8.10 10.67 7.65
N PRO A 223 9.12 11.20 6.95
CA PRO A 223 9.65 10.63 5.73
C PRO A 223 10.27 9.27 5.95
N VAL A 224 9.81 8.31 5.17
CA VAL A 224 10.11 6.87 5.29
C VAL A 224 10.47 6.31 3.91
N GLN A 225 11.17 5.19 3.86
CA GLN A 225 11.39 4.34 2.69
C GLN A 225 10.67 2.99 2.88
N VAL A 226 10.23 2.36 1.79
CA VAL A 226 9.59 1.03 1.81
C VAL A 226 10.38 0.07 0.94
N SER A 227 10.68 -1.11 1.47
CA SER A 227 10.98 -2.30 0.67
C SER A 227 9.74 -3.18 0.63
N PHE A 228 9.23 -3.46 -0.57
CA PHE A 228 8.03 -4.27 -0.80
C PHE A 228 8.38 -5.59 -1.47
N THR A 229 7.80 -6.68 -0.98
CA THR A 229 7.73 -7.95 -1.70
C THR A 229 6.38 -8.63 -1.50
N ASN A 230 5.93 -9.41 -2.48
CA ASN A 230 4.79 -10.30 -2.32
C ASN A 230 5.03 -11.69 -2.90
N VAL A 231 4.15 -12.61 -2.51
CA VAL A 231 3.96 -13.93 -3.08
C VAL A 231 2.45 -14.11 -3.25
N CYS A 232 1.97 -14.22 -4.49
CA CYS A 232 0.55 -14.43 -4.77
C CYS A 232 0.31 -15.49 -5.84
N SER A 233 -0.87 -16.10 -5.83
CA SER A 233 -1.33 -16.97 -6.91
C SER A 233 -1.32 -16.21 -8.26
N TRP A 234 -1.28 -16.94 -9.38
CA TRP A 234 -1.45 -16.34 -10.71
C TRP A 234 -2.70 -15.45 -10.73
N ARG A 235 -2.51 -14.14 -10.99
CA ARG A 235 -3.61 -13.17 -11.07
C ARG A 235 -4.62 -13.66 -12.13
N PRO A 236 -5.94 -13.72 -11.85
CA PRO A 236 -6.88 -14.46 -12.71
C PRO A 236 -6.90 -14.00 -14.17
N TRP A 237 -6.67 -12.71 -14.42
CA TRP A 237 -6.59 -12.12 -15.76
C TRP A 237 -5.43 -12.65 -16.63
N LEU A 238 -4.46 -13.37 -16.06
CA LEU A 238 -3.39 -14.03 -16.81
C LEU A 238 -3.79 -15.39 -17.40
N ASN A 239 -5.01 -15.89 -17.12
CA ASN A 239 -5.51 -17.23 -17.50
C ASN A 239 -4.71 -18.44 -16.95
N MET A 240 -3.66 -18.22 -16.16
CA MET A 240 -2.72 -19.26 -15.72
C MET A 240 -3.19 -20.14 -14.53
N ARG A 241 -4.46 -20.08 -14.09
CA ARG A 241 -4.91 -20.70 -12.82
C ARG A 241 -4.58 -22.20 -12.68
N ALA A 242 -4.59 -22.95 -13.78
CA ALA A 242 -4.30 -24.38 -13.80
C ALA A 242 -2.79 -24.73 -13.91
N ARG A 243 -1.93 -23.74 -14.13
CA ARG A 243 -0.48 -23.94 -14.38
C ARG A 243 0.29 -23.91 -13.06
N ALA A 244 1.32 -24.75 -12.96
CA ALA A 244 2.26 -24.72 -11.84
C ALA A 244 2.96 -23.36 -11.69
N GLY A 245 3.52 -23.11 -10.51
CA GLY A 245 4.16 -21.83 -10.17
C GLY A 245 3.20 -20.81 -9.56
N HIS A 246 3.71 -19.59 -9.40
CA HIS A 246 3.02 -18.46 -8.76
C HIS A 246 3.65 -17.12 -9.21
N LEU A 247 3.17 -15.99 -8.68
CA LEU A 247 3.77 -14.67 -8.88
C LEU A 247 4.52 -14.23 -7.62
N THR A 248 5.65 -13.55 -7.82
CA THR A 248 6.27 -12.68 -6.82
C THR A 248 6.43 -11.28 -7.37
N ALA A 249 6.42 -10.29 -6.49
CA ALA A 249 6.82 -8.92 -6.80
C ALA A 249 7.98 -8.49 -5.90
N ILE A 250 8.83 -7.62 -6.45
CA ILE A 250 9.90 -6.95 -5.72
C ILE A 250 9.84 -5.46 -6.10
N GLY A 251 9.81 -4.57 -5.12
CA GLY A 251 9.66 -3.13 -5.37
C GLY A 251 10.04 -2.24 -4.20
N VAL A 252 9.91 -0.93 -4.43
CA VAL A 252 10.25 0.13 -3.47
C VAL A 252 9.15 1.18 -3.39
N GLY A 253 9.12 1.90 -2.27
CA GLY A 253 8.25 3.05 -2.01
C GLY A 253 8.87 3.97 -0.95
N GLY A 254 8.04 4.81 -0.33
CA GLY A 254 8.37 5.50 0.93
C GLY A 254 7.16 5.65 1.83
N HIS A 255 7.15 6.43 2.93
CA HIS A 255 5.96 6.95 3.65
C HIS A 255 6.02 8.50 3.89
N ASN A 256 4.86 9.19 3.94
CA ASN A 256 4.31 10.61 4.02
C ASN A 256 4.21 11.75 2.89
N ALA A 257 4.62 11.58 1.61
CA ALA A 257 4.16 12.21 0.32
C ALA A 257 4.43 13.71 -0.02
N SER A 258 5.24 13.99 -1.06
CA SER A 258 4.83 14.96 -2.10
C SER A 258 4.74 14.28 -3.50
N TRP A 259 4.01 14.90 -4.44
CA TRP A 259 3.91 14.45 -5.83
C TRP A 259 5.27 14.32 -6.57
N GLN A 260 6.32 14.99 -6.11
CA GLN A 260 7.63 15.05 -6.81
C GLN A 260 8.35 13.69 -6.87
N GLN A 261 7.92 12.70 -6.09
CA GLN A 261 8.54 11.38 -5.99
C GLN A 261 7.66 10.25 -6.50
N PHE A 262 6.41 10.54 -6.84
CA PHE A 262 5.51 9.52 -7.39
C PHE A 262 6.13 8.95 -8.68
N PRO A 263 6.01 7.63 -8.94
CA PRO A 263 6.55 7.03 -10.14
C PRO A 263 6.06 7.79 -11.38
N PRO A 264 6.95 8.28 -12.27
CA PRO A 264 6.53 9.06 -13.45
C PRO A 264 5.52 8.31 -14.33
N ALA A 265 5.67 6.99 -14.42
CA ALA A 265 4.70 6.07 -15.04
C ALA A 265 3.29 6.15 -14.43
N TRP A 266 3.18 6.24 -13.09
CA TRP A 266 1.90 6.40 -12.41
C TRP A 266 1.30 7.78 -12.68
N ILE A 267 2.12 8.85 -12.64
CA ILE A 267 1.67 10.22 -12.92
C ILE A 267 1.19 10.37 -14.37
N GLU A 268 1.85 9.72 -15.34
CA GLU A 268 1.41 9.67 -16.73
C GLU A 268 0.10 8.88 -16.88
N ALA A 269 0.04 7.67 -16.34
CA ALA A 269 -1.12 6.79 -16.43
C ALA A 269 -2.37 7.39 -15.75
N THR A 270 -2.23 7.91 -14.54
CA THR A 270 -3.33 8.58 -13.83
C THR A 270 -3.80 9.83 -14.57
N ARG A 271 -2.90 10.67 -15.11
CA ARG A 271 -3.31 11.84 -15.91
C ARG A 271 -4.12 11.45 -17.15
N ALA A 272 -3.79 10.32 -17.78
CA ALA A 272 -4.51 9.83 -18.96
C ALA A 272 -5.83 9.11 -18.65
N ARG A 273 -5.96 8.49 -17.47
CA ARG A 273 -7.04 7.53 -17.15
C ARG A 273 -7.97 7.95 -16.01
N ARG A 274 -7.48 8.75 -15.06
CA ARG A 274 -8.13 9.18 -13.80
C ARG A 274 -7.61 10.58 -13.37
N PRO A 275 -7.69 11.61 -14.23
CA PRO A 275 -7.04 12.91 -13.98
C PRO A 275 -7.51 13.60 -12.69
N GLU A 276 -8.76 13.36 -12.27
CA GLU A 276 -9.35 13.95 -11.06
C GLU A 276 -8.60 13.56 -9.78
N VAL A 277 -7.91 12.42 -9.78
CA VAL A 277 -7.07 11.97 -8.65
C VAL A 277 -5.81 12.82 -8.48
N LEU A 278 -5.38 13.54 -9.53
CA LEU A 278 -4.29 14.52 -9.44
C LEU A 278 -4.77 15.89 -8.97
N GLU A 279 -6.08 16.17 -9.07
CA GLU A 279 -6.71 17.43 -8.70
C GLU A 279 -7.17 17.40 -7.23
N ASP A 280 -7.94 16.39 -6.84
CA ASP A 280 -8.31 16.11 -5.45
C ASP A 280 -8.23 14.61 -5.11
N PRO A 281 -7.06 14.12 -4.63
CA PRO A 281 -6.93 12.75 -4.13
C PRO A 281 -7.67 12.49 -2.80
N ALA A 282 -8.11 13.52 -2.06
CA ALA A 282 -8.87 13.34 -0.82
C ALA A 282 -10.35 13.03 -1.09
N ALA A 283 -10.91 13.49 -2.22
CA ALA A 283 -12.27 13.15 -2.66
C ALA A 283 -12.50 11.63 -2.80
N LEU A 284 -11.44 10.84 -3.05
CA LEU A 284 -11.50 9.37 -3.03
C LEU A 284 -11.94 8.79 -1.67
N LEU A 285 -11.66 9.49 -0.57
CA LEU A 285 -11.93 9.03 0.80
C LEU A 285 -13.25 9.58 1.38
N ALA A 286 -13.77 10.68 0.83
CA ALA A 286 -14.98 11.35 1.32
C ALA A 286 -16.18 10.40 1.55
N PRO A 287 -16.48 9.40 0.68
CA PRO A 287 -17.60 8.47 0.90
C PRO A 287 -17.51 7.58 2.14
N LEU A 288 -16.36 7.56 2.83
CA LEU A 288 -16.18 6.90 4.12
C LEU A 288 -15.75 7.87 5.23
N TRP A 289 -14.95 8.90 4.92
CA TRP A 289 -14.40 9.82 5.90
C TRP A 289 -15.43 10.81 6.48
N ASP A 290 -16.39 11.22 5.65
CA ASP A 290 -17.43 12.21 5.99
C ASP A 290 -18.78 11.55 6.34
N ALA A 291 -18.77 10.25 6.69
CA ALA A 291 -19.93 9.38 6.93
C ALA A 291 -20.09 8.94 8.39
#